data_AF-A0A938BNM4-F1
#
_entry.id   AF-A0A938BNM4-F1
#
_cell.length_a   1.000
_cell.length_b   1.000
_cell.length_c   1.000
_cell.angle_alpha   90.00
_cell.angle_beta   90.00
_cell.angle_gamma   90.00
#
_symmetry.space_group_name_H-M   'P 1'
#
loop_
_entity.id
_entity.type
_entity.pdbx_description
1 polymer ?
#
loop_
_entity_poly.entity_id
_entity_poly.type
_entity_poly.pdbx_seq_one_letter_code
_entity_poly.pdbx_strand_id
1 'polypeptide(L)'
;SRRTRQPQGQGLNDLYVRFFRMAERRIVEQTGRGIVCLISNYSWLDGLSFTAMRERYLEVFDQVWIDNLNGDKYKTGKLTPEGLPDPSIFSTEWNREGIQVGTAIATLVRKQDHADADTVRFRNLWGRNKRADLLATPIPTPEGLFEPTSPQVELGFPFMPMATSAGYFAWPSLPDLLPRSFPGVKTSRDDVVVDIDRDRLVARMERYFDPAVLADQMRRIAPGAMESTSRFPAKAVREALQKRGFLRKNIVRYCYRPFDLRWMYWDIEEALLDRPRPEYFPQVFEGNVWIVSQQKPRREWSRPQVIHSLGCIDLMDRSATCLPLYARESPTQALGESEVHETRPNLTPGAVAYLKALDRAPAEDLFFHIVAVLHAPEYACENAGALRQDWPRVPLPNSRKALEA
;
A
#
# COMPACT_ATOMS: atom_id res chain seq x y z
N SER A 1 -12.38 11.33 24.63
CA SER A 1 -12.29 10.39 23.50
C SER A 1 -10.88 9.84 23.46
N ARG A 2 -10.72 8.54 23.21
CA ARG A 2 -9.41 7.98 22.92
C ARG A 2 -8.93 8.63 21.61
N ARG A 3 -7.67 9.07 21.52
CA ARG A 3 -7.12 9.61 20.26
C ARG A 3 -6.99 8.45 19.28
N THR A 4 -8.05 8.18 18.51
CA THR A 4 -8.03 7.15 17.48
C THR A 4 -7.48 7.69 16.17
N ARG A 5 -6.94 6.77 15.36
CA ARG A 5 -6.46 7.07 14.01
C ARG A 5 -7.63 7.58 13.16
N GLN A 6 -7.48 8.75 12.54
CA GLN A 6 -8.52 9.30 11.68
C GLN A 6 -8.83 8.36 10.50
N PRO A 7 -10.11 8.20 10.11
CA PRO A 7 -10.51 7.41 8.95
C PRO A 7 -9.80 7.89 7.68
N GLN A 8 -9.28 6.95 6.88
CA GLN A 8 -8.66 7.25 5.59
C GLN A 8 -9.44 6.59 4.45
N GLY A 9 -9.85 7.37 3.45
CA GLY A 9 -10.54 6.88 2.25
C GLY A 9 -12.06 7.09 2.27
N GLN A 10 -12.76 6.46 1.33
CA GLN A 10 -14.19 6.68 1.06
C GLN A 10 -15.08 5.50 1.49
N GLY A 11 -14.53 4.50 2.21
CA GLY A 11 -15.23 3.25 2.51
C GLY A 11 -16.49 3.40 3.36
N LEU A 12 -16.59 4.46 4.19
CA LEU A 12 -17.78 4.71 5.02
C LEU A 12 -19.04 5.01 4.20
N ASN A 13 -18.90 5.34 2.90
CA ASN A 13 -20.02 5.62 2.02
C ASN A 13 -20.66 4.36 1.42
N ASP A 14 -20.07 3.18 1.61
CA ASP A 14 -20.55 1.91 1.08
C ASP A 14 -21.96 1.56 1.61
N LEU A 15 -22.81 0.99 0.76
CA LEU A 15 -24.20 0.67 1.10
C LEU A 15 -24.33 -0.25 2.31
N TYR A 16 -23.44 -1.24 2.45
CA TYR A 16 -23.49 -2.17 3.59
C TYR A 16 -23.21 -1.48 4.93
N VAL A 17 -22.36 -0.45 4.95
CA VAL A 17 -22.08 0.36 6.15
C VAL A 17 -23.35 1.09 6.59
N ARG A 18 -24.14 1.59 5.63
CA ARG A 18 -25.42 2.24 5.92
C ARG A 18 -26.41 1.27 6.55
N PHE A 19 -26.48 0.03 6.07
CA PHE A 19 -27.32 -1.01 6.68
C PHE A 19 -26.90 -1.29 8.12
N PHE A 20 -25.61 -1.42 8.40
CA PHE A 20 -25.14 -1.55 9.78
C PHE A 20 -25.50 -0.34 10.63
N ARG A 21 -25.32 0.90 10.14
CA ARG A 21 -25.68 2.10 10.91
C ARG A 21 -27.18 2.19 11.19
N MET A 22 -28.02 1.80 10.23
CA MET A 22 -29.48 1.74 10.42
C MET A 22 -29.86 0.69 11.48
N ALA A 23 -29.27 -0.51 11.41
CA ALA A 23 -29.52 -1.58 12.38
C ALA A 23 -29.02 -1.21 13.78
N GLU A 24 -27.80 -0.67 13.88
CA GLU A 24 -27.22 -0.19 15.13
C GLU A 24 -28.09 0.91 15.74
N ARG A 25 -28.53 1.90 14.94
CA ARG A 25 -29.45 2.95 15.42
C ARG A 25 -30.76 2.38 15.95
N ARG A 26 -31.34 1.38 15.28
CA ARG A 26 -32.57 0.73 15.76
C ARG A 26 -32.34 0.01 17.10
N ILE A 27 -31.22 -0.71 17.25
CA ILE A 27 -30.94 -1.51 18.44
C ILE A 27 -30.47 -0.67 19.63
N VAL A 28 -29.53 0.26 19.40
CA VAL A 28 -28.86 1.05 20.44
C VAL A 28 -29.70 2.25 20.84
N GLU A 29 -30.17 3.05 19.87
CA GLU A 29 -30.85 4.33 20.16
C GLU A 29 -32.34 4.16 20.45
N GLN A 30 -33.00 3.12 19.93
CA GLN A 30 -34.47 2.97 20.07
C GLN A 30 -34.87 1.89 21.06
N THR A 31 -34.30 0.68 20.96
CA THR A 31 -34.71 -0.44 21.84
C THR A 31 -33.83 -0.60 23.07
N GLY A 32 -32.58 -0.13 23.04
CA GLY A 32 -31.60 -0.29 24.13
C GLY A 32 -31.11 -1.71 24.37
N ARG A 33 -31.64 -2.71 23.64
CA ARG A 33 -31.27 -4.14 23.66
C ARG A 33 -31.63 -4.82 22.34
N GLY A 34 -30.89 -5.87 21.97
CA GLY A 34 -31.19 -6.69 20.80
C GLY A 34 -29.92 -7.19 20.09
N ILE A 35 -30.10 -7.72 18.87
CA ILE A 35 -29.03 -8.35 18.09
C ILE A 35 -29.04 -7.77 16.67
N VAL A 36 -27.86 -7.40 16.18
CA VAL A 36 -27.61 -7.15 14.74
C VAL A 36 -26.78 -8.31 14.21
N CYS A 37 -27.28 -9.04 13.21
CA CYS A 37 -26.54 -10.11 12.54
C CYS A 37 -26.63 -9.91 11.03
N LEU A 38 -25.51 -9.60 10.40
CA LEU A 38 -25.43 -9.33 8.96
C LEU A 38 -24.24 -10.04 8.33
N ILE A 39 -24.44 -10.54 7.11
CA ILE A 39 -23.37 -10.94 6.20
C ILE A 39 -23.03 -9.75 5.29
N SER A 40 -21.76 -9.33 5.27
CA SER A 40 -21.32 -8.17 4.48
C SER A 40 -19.96 -8.39 3.86
N ASN A 41 -19.54 -7.47 2.99
CA ASN A 41 -18.12 -7.29 2.69
C ASN A 41 -17.36 -7.14 4.02
N TYR A 42 -16.24 -7.83 4.17
CA TYR A 42 -15.45 -7.85 5.39
C TYR A 42 -14.38 -6.74 5.48
N SER A 43 -14.30 -5.84 4.50
CA SER A 43 -13.26 -4.81 4.41
C SER A 43 -13.30 -3.82 5.58
N TRP A 44 -14.43 -3.72 6.27
CA TRP A 44 -14.57 -2.92 7.48
C TRP A 44 -13.90 -3.52 8.71
N LEU A 45 -13.56 -4.82 8.72
CA LEU A 45 -12.93 -5.45 9.88
C LEU A 45 -11.52 -4.91 10.13
N ASP A 46 -10.76 -4.58 9.09
CA ASP A 46 -9.38 -4.09 9.22
C ASP A 46 -9.05 -2.90 8.32
N GLY A 47 -10.00 -2.41 7.52
CA GLY A 47 -9.79 -1.27 6.64
C GLY A 47 -9.67 0.06 7.40
N LEU A 48 -8.70 0.90 7.01
CA LEU A 48 -8.45 2.22 7.61
C LEU A 48 -9.60 3.23 7.49
N SER A 49 -10.56 3.02 6.58
CA SER A 49 -11.74 3.89 6.48
C SER A 49 -12.74 3.66 7.63
N PHE A 50 -12.65 2.53 8.34
CA PHE A 50 -13.72 2.07 9.24
C PHE A 50 -13.34 2.14 10.73
N THR A 51 -12.27 2.85 11.09
CA THR A 51 -11.81 3.00 12.47
C THR A 51 -12.91 3.49 13.41
N ALA A 52 -13.61 4.57 13.03
CA ALA A 52 -14.69 5.14 13.84
C ALA A 52 -15.91 4.20 13.94
N MET A 53 -16.18 3.39 12.91
CA MET A 53 -17.24 2.38 12.94
C MET A 53 -16.92 1.28 13.95
N ARG A 54 -15.67 0.79 13.95
CA ARG A 54 -15.20 -0.24 14.88
C ARG A 54 -15.12 0.26 16.31
N GLU A 55 -14.57 1.46 16.53
CA GLU A 55 -14.57 2.13 17.84
C GLU A 55 -15.99 2.22 18.40
N ARG A 56 -16.93 2.75 17.60
CA ARG A 56 -18.33 2.85 18.00
C ARG A 56 -18.93 1.49 18.36
N TYR A 57 -18.62 0.42 17.63
CA TYR A 57 -19.18 -0.90 17.93
C TYR A 57 -18.67 -1.49 19.22
N LEU A 58 -17.42 -1.22 19.60
CA LEU A 58 -16.90 -1.59 20.91
C LEU A 58 -17.62 -0.82 22.03
N GLU A 59 -17.93 0.46 21.80
CA GLU A 59 -18.63 1.30 22.79
C GLU A 59 -20.12 0.95 22.93
N VAL A 60 -20.81 0.60 21.84
CA VAL A 60 -22.29 0.48 21.88
C VAL A 60 -22.81 -0.94 21.97
N PHE A 61 -21.98 -1.96 21.75
CA PHE A 61 -22.38 -3.36 21.88
C PHE A 61 -21.57 -4.06 22.97
N ASP A 62 -22.22 -4.98 23.67
CA ASP A 62 -21.63 -5.77 24.74
C ASP A 62 -20.76 -6.90 24.23
N GLN A 63 -21.11 -7.40 23.05
CA GLN A 63 -20.53 -8.61 22.52
C GLN A 63 -20.50 -8.56 21.00
N VAL A 64 -19.30 -8.80 20.45
CA VAL A 64 -19.01 -8.77 19.01
C VAL A 64 -18.44 -10.11 18.59
N TRP A 65 -19.09 -10.79 17.65
CA TRP A 65 -18.61 -12.01 17.02
C TRP A 65 -18.47 -11.83 15.51
N ILE A 66 -17.39 -12.37 14.98
CA ILE A 66 -17.05 -12.31 13.56
C ILE A 66 -16.76 -13.73 13.06
N ASP A 67 -17.61 -14.21 12.16
CA ASP A 67 -17.34 -15.35 11.30
C ASP A 67 -16.73 -14.84 10.01
N ASN A 68 -15.41 -14.85 9.90
CA ASN A 68 -14.75 -14.46 8.67
C ASN A 68 -14.86 -15.59 7.63
N LEU A 69 -15.62 -15.36 6.56
CA LEU A 69 -15.91 -16.33 5.51
C LEU A 69 -14.89 -16.29 4.36
N ASN A 70 -13.92 -15.37 4.40
CA ASN A 70 -12.84 -15.23 3.42
C ASN A 70 -13.35 -15.18 1.95
N GLY A 71 -12.60 -15.75 1.00
CA GLY A 71 -12.98 -15.80 -0.43
C GLY A 71 -12.64 -14.55 -1.25
N ASP A 72 -11.64 -13.77 -0.80
CA ASP A 72 -11.26 -12.49 -1.41
C ASP A 72 -10.27 -12.67 -2.57
N LYS A 73 -10.68 -12.29 -3.79
CA LYS A 73 -9.83 -12.32 -4.99
C LYS A 73 -8.66 -11.35 -4.90
N TYR A 74 -8.86 -10.21 -4.25
CA TYR A 74 -7.91 -9.11 -4.25
C TYR A 74 -6.88 -9.24 -3.12
N LYS A 75 -7.31 -9.66 -1.92
CA LYS A 75 -6.44 -9.79 -0.76
C LYS A 75 -5.71 -11.14 -0.77
N THR A 76 -6.45 -12.25 -0.79
CA THR A 76 -5.89 -13.62 -0.67
C THR A 76 -5.71 -14.30 -2.03
N GLY A 77 -6.34 -13.80 -3.09
CA GLY A 77 -6.34 -14.48 -4.38
C GLY A 77 -7.28 -15.69 -4.42
N LYS A 78 -8.24 -15.79 -3.50
CA LYS A 78 -9.10 -16.98 -3.27
C LYS A 78 -8.28 -18.23 -2.93
N LEU A 79 -7.28 -18.05 -2.08
CA LEU A 79 -6.47 -19.13 -1.51
C LEU A 79 -6.54 -19.12 0.02
N THR A 80 -6.42 -20.30 0.63
CA THR A 80 -6.21 -20.47 2.07
C THR A 80 -4.75 -20.13 2.43
N PRO A 81 -4.41 -19.98 3.72
CA PRO A 81 -3.01 -19.81 4.14
C PRO A 81 -2.07 -20.91 3.62
N GLU A 82 -2.58 -22.13 3.44
CA GLU A 82 -1.86 -23.29 2.91
C GLU A 82 -1.82 -23.34 1.38
N GLY A 83 -2.37 -22.32 0.70
CA GLY A 83 -2.41 -22.25 -0.77
C GLY A 83 -3.51 -23.09 -1.42
N LEU A 84 -4.45 -23.64 -0.65
CA LEU A 84 -5.58 -24.39 -1.19
C LEU A 84 -6.69 -23.47 -1.71
N PRO A 85 -7.59 -23.93 -2.60
CA PRO A 85 -8.67 -23.09 -3.11
C PRO A 85 -9.66 -22.65 -2.02
N ASP A 86 -9.83 -21.34 -1.90
CA ASP A 86 -10.73 -20.67 -0.97
C ASP A 86 -11.81 -19.89 -1.75
N PRO A 87 -12.84 -20.57 -2.28
CA PRO A 87 -13.87 -19.90 -3.07
C PRO A 87 -14.68 -18.93 -2.19
N SER A 88 -15.37 -18.00 -2.86
CA SER A 88 -16.32 -17.12 -2.19
C SER A 88 -17.41 -17.95 -1.50
N ILE A 89 -17.87 -17.52 -0.33
CA ILE A 89 -19.03 -18.13 0.34
C ILE A 89 -20.30 -18.05 -0.52
N PHE A 90 -20.34 -17.23 -1.57
CA PHE A 90 -21.47 -17.14 -2.50
C PHE A 90 -21.30 -18.00 -3.76
N SER A 91 -20.25 -18.81 -3.83
CA SER A 91 -20.05 -19.73 -4.96
C SER A 91 -21.06 -20.88 -4.89
N THR A 92 -21.68 -21.23 -6.00
CA THR A 92 -22.65 -22.34 -6.11
C THR A 92 -22.22 -23.29 -7.21
N GLU A 93 -22.91 -24.43 -7.36
CA GLU A 93 -22.67 -25.36 -8.47
C GLU A 93 -22.82 -24.68 -9.84
N TRP A 94 -23.78 -23.75 -9.94
CA TRP A 94 -24.12 -22.99 -11.15
C TRP A 94 -23.30 -21.70 -11.31
N ASN A 95 -22.79 -21.14 -10.21
CA ASN A 95 -21.93 -19.97 -10.20
C ASN A 95 -20.67 -20.25 -9.36
N ARG A 96 -19.71 -20.96 -9.94
CA ARG A 96 -18.47 -21.33 -9.25
C ARG A 96 -17.59 -20.13 -8.91
N GLU A 97 -17.74 -19.01 -9.64
CA GLU A 97 -16.97 -17.80 -9.39
C GLU A 97 -17.45 -17.09 -8.12
N GLY A 98 -18.76 -17.11 -7.85
CA GLY A 98 -19.37 -16.37 -6.74
C GLY A 98 -19.10 -14.87 -6.87
N ILE A 99 -18.82 -14.20 -5.76
CA ILE A 99 -18.39 -12.79 -5.75
C ILE A 99 -16.86 -12.67 -5.60
N GLN A 100 -16.34 -11.46 -5.78
CA GLN A 100 -14.89 -11.21 -5.79
C GLN A 100 -14.34 -10.69 -4.45
N VAL A 101 -15.20 -10.14 -3.59
CA VAL A 101 -14.81 -9.59 -2.29
C VAL A 101 -14.95 -10.66 -1.20
N GLY A 102 -14.09 -10.57 -0.19
CA GLY A 102 -14.24 -11.38 1.02
C GLY A 102 -15.44 -10.92 1.85
N THR A 103 -16.06 -11.86 2.56
CA THR A 103 -17.24 -11.57 3.39
C THR A 103 -17.11 -12.14 4.78
N ALA A 104 -17.87 -11.56 5.70
CA ALA A 104 -17.95 -12.00 7.08
C ALA A 104 -19.39 -11.90 7.58
N ILE A 105 -19.76 -12.79 8.51
CA ILE A 105 -20.95 -12.61 9.34
C ILE A 105 -20.50 -11.86 10.59
N ALA A 106 -21.18 -10.76 10.90
CA ALA A 106 -20.95 -10.02 12.12
C ALA A 106 -22.21 -10.06 12.98
N THR A 107 -22.08 -10.62 14.17
CA THR A 107 -23.12 -10.64 15.19
C THR A 107 -22.74 -9.68 16.31
N LEU A 108 -23.56 -8.66 16.51
CA LEU A 108 -23.39 -7.59 17.50
C LEU A 108 -24.57 -7.66 18.47
N VAL A 109 -24.30 -7.84 19.76
CA VAL A 109 -25.35 -7.98 20.78
C VAL A 109 -25.31 -6.79 21.73
N ARG A 110 -26.47 -6.17 21.90
CA ARG A 110 -26.73 -5.14 22.90
C ARG A 110 -27.59 -5.74 24.01
N LYS A 111 -27.11 -5.71 25.24
CA LYS A 111 -27.87 -6.11 26.43
C LYS A 111 -28.58 -4.91 27.03
N GLN A 112 -29.62 -5.20 27.82
CA GLN A 112 -30.37 -4.17 28.53
C GLN A 112 -29.52 -3.52 29.62
N ASP A 113 -28.81 -4.34 30.39
CA ASP A 113 -27.72 -3.90 31.25
C ASP A 113 -26.43 -3.94 30.42
N HIS A 114 -25.94 -2.75 30.06
CA HIS A 114 -24.93 -2.59 29.03
C HIS A 114 -23.54 -2.41 29.63
N ALA A 115 -22.59 -3.15 29.08
CA ALA A 115 -21.16 -2.89 29.20
C ALA A 115 -20.53 -2.77 27.81
N ASP A 116 -19.51 -1.94 27.68
CA ASP A 116 -18.69 -1.84 26.47
C ASP A 116 -18.00 -3.19 26.19
N ALA A 117 -17.83 -3.52 24.92
CA ALA A 117 -17.00 -4.66 24.51
C ALA A 117 -15.51 -4.28 24.50
N ASP A 118 -14.70 -5.07 25.19
CA ASP A 118 -13.24 -5.01 25.18
C ASP A 118 -12.59 -6.04 24.23
N THR A 119 -13.39 -7.04 23.82
CA THR A 119 -12.95 -8.21 23.08
C THR A 119 -13.88 -8.49 21.91
N VAL A 120 -13.28 -8.89 20.79
CA VAL A 120 -13.96 -9.39 19.60
C VAL A 120 -13.71 -10.88 19.52
N ARG A 121 -14.77 -11.67 19.39
CA ARG A 121 -14.66 -13.12 19.17
C ARG A 121 -14.59 -13.38 17.68
N PHE A 122 -13.43 -13.83 17.21
CA PHE A 122 -13.16 -13.99 15.78
C PHE A 122 -12.91 -15.45 15.44
N ARG A 123 -13.43 -15.93 14.31
CA ARG A 123 -13.00 -17.21 13.72
C ARG A 123 -12.90 -17.10 12.21
N ASN A 124 -11.91 -17.77 11.64
CA ASN A 124 -11.81 -17.94 10.20
C ASN A 124 -12.51 -19.22 9.74
N LEU A 125 -13.24 -19.12 8.64
CA LEU A 125 -13.75 -20.24 7.88
C LEU A 125 -13.09 -20.23 6.50
N TRP A 126 -12.30 -21.26 6.23
CA TRP A 126 -11.45 -21.38 5.04
C TRP A 126 -11.90 -22.54 4.14
N GLY A 127 -11.50 -22.47 2.88
CA GLY A 127 -11.59 -23.58 1.95
C GLY A 127 -12.99 -23.83 1.40
N ARG A 128 -13.12 -24.89 0.61
CA ARG A 128 -14.37 -25.20 -0.12
C ARG A 128 -15.53 -25.60 0.81
N ASN A 129 -15.21 -26.14 1.99
CA ASN A 129 -16.19 -26.69 2.91
C ASN A 129 -16.74 -25.67 3.92
N LYS A 130 -16.27 -24.41 3.90
CA LYS A 130 -16.64 -23.36 4.86
C LYS A 130 -18.16 -23.20 5.10
N ARG A 131 -19.01 -23.46 4.10
CA ARG A 131 -20.49 -23.46 4.28
C ARG A 131 -20.95 -24.63 5.14
N ALA A 132 -20.46 -25.83 4.85
CA ALA A 132 -20.77 -27.02 5.63
C ALA A 132 -20.24 -26.87 7.06
N ASP A 133 -19.02 -26.36 7.22
CA ASP A 133 -18.40 -26.12 8.54
C ASP A 133 -19.21 -25.09 9.35
N LEU A 134 -19.69 -24.02 8.70
CA LEU A 134 -20.59 -23.05 9.33
C LEU A 134 -21.91 -23.70 9.78
N LEU A 135 -22.55 -24.49 8.92
CA LEU A 135 -23.82 -25.17 9.24
C LEU A 135 -23.66 -26.27 10.30
N ALA A 136 -22.49 -26.91 10.36
CA ALA A 136 -22.16 -27.93 11.35
C ALA A 136 -21.75 -27.34 12.71
N THR A 137 -21.73 -26.00 12.86
CA THR A 137 -21.38 -25.36 14.13
C THR A 137 -22.41 -25.75 15.21
N PRO A 138 -21.99 -26.40 16.32
CA PRO A 138 -22.93 -26.82 17.37
C PRO A 138 -23.57 -25.63 18.08
N ILE A 139 -24.78 -25.84 18.62
CA ILE A 139 -25.50 -24.91 19.48
C ILE A 139 -25.81 -25.64 20.80
N PRO A 140 -25.28 -25.19 21.95
CA PRO A 140 -24.44 -24.00 22.14
C PRO A 140 -23.05 -24.16 21.50
N THR A 141 -22.50 -23.02 21.05
CA THR A 141 -21.16 -22.97 20.46
C THR A 141 -20.11 -23.43 21.48
N PRO A 142 -19.22 -24.37 21.14
CA PRO A 142 -18.15 -24.81 22.03
C PRO A 142 -17.20 -23.68 22.44
N GLU A 143 -16.68 -23.75 23.66
CA GLU A 143 -15.57 -22.90 24.10
C GLU A 143 -14.35 -23.13 23.20
N GLY A 144 -13.60 -22.06 22.92
CA GLY A 144 -12.41 -22.10 22.05
C GLY A 144 -12.67 -22.09 20.55
N LEU A 145 -13.93 -22.15 20.08
CA LEU A 145 -14.23 -22.04 18.64
C LEU A 145 -13.91 -20.65 18.07
N PHE A 146 -14.01 -19.62 18.90
CA PHE A 146 -13.64 -18.25 18.56
C PHE A 146 -12.39 -17.84 19.32
N GLU A 147 -11.45 -17.25 18.61
CA GLU A 147 -10.28 -16.60 19.17
C GLU A 147 -10.70 -15.24 19.77
N PRO A 148 -10.45 -14.98 21.05
CA PRO A 148 -10.64 -13.66 21.62
C PRO A 148 -9.53 -12.73 21.11
N THR A 149 -9.92 -11.64 20.45
CA THR A 149 -9.03 -10.60 19.95
C THR A 149 -9.31 -9.29 20.68
N SER A 150 -8.28 -8.64 21.21
CA SER A 150 -8.38 -7.27 21.74
C SER A 150 -7.94 -6.28 20.67
N PRO A 151 -8.87 -5.50 20.07
CA PRO A 151 -8.51 -4.57 19.00
C PRO A 151 -7.54 -3.48 19.49
N GLN A 152 -6.40 -3.34 18.81
CA GLN A 152 -5.38 -2.34 19.16
C GLN A 152 -5.76 -0.94 18.68
N VAL A 153 -5.66 0.06 19.55
CA VAL A 153 -6.04 1.45 19.24
C VAL A 153 -5.12 2.07 18.19
N GLU A 154 -3.83 1.73 18.23
CA GLU A 154 -2.78 2.22 17.33
C GLU A 154 -3.04 1.78 15.87
N LEU A 155 -3.71 0.64 15.69
CA LEU A 155 -4.12 0.11 14.39
C LEU A 155 -5.53 0.55 13.98
N GLY A 156 -6.20 1.37 14.79
CA GLY A 156 -7.58 1.78 14.56
C GLY A 156 -8.59 0.67 14.86
N PHE A 157 -8.35 -0.11 15.91
CA PHE A 157 -9.24 -1.17 16.39
C PHE A 157 -9.61 -2.24 15.34
N PRO A 158 -8.64 -2.89 14.66
CA PRO A 158 -8.96 -3.97 13.74
C PRO A 158 -9.67 -5.11 14.48
N PHE A 159 -10.77 -5.59 13.90
CA PHE A 159 -11.54 -6.74 14.39
C PHE A 159 -11.02 -8.06 13.85
N MET A 160 -10.18 -8.02 12.80
CA MET A 160 -9.36 -9.17 12.43
C MET A 160 -8.17 -9.28 13.39
N PRO A 161 -7.74 -10.49 13.79
CA PRO A 161 -6.49 -10.70 14.49
C PRO A 161 -5.29 -10.11 13.74
N MET A 162 -4.40 -9.45 14.47
CA MET A 162 -3.22 -8.77 13.92
C MET A 162 -1.98 -9.18 14.71
N ALA A 163 -1.03 -9.85 14.06
CA ALA A 163 0.28 -10.11 14.63
C ALA A 163 1.08 -8.81 14.72
N THR A 164 1.39 -8.37 15.94
CA THR A 164 2.21 -7.18 16.21
C THR A 164 3.04 -7.42 17.48
N SER A 165 4.36 -7.25 17.39
CA SER A 165 5.26 -7.40 18.53
C SER A 165 5.03 -6.33 19.61
N ALA A 166 5.33 -6.69 20.86
CA ALA A 166 5.33 -5.75 21.97
C ALA A 166 6.42 -4.68 21.73
N GLY A 167 6.00 -3.41 21.59
CA GLY A 167 6.91 -2.29 21.34
C GLY A 167 6.98 -1.81 19.88
N TYR A 168 6.29 -2.47 18.94
CA TYR A 168 6.28 -2.04 17.53
C TYR A 168 5.98 -0.55 17.34
N PHE A 169 4.98 -0.03 18.06
CA PHE A 169 4.58 1.38 17.96
C PHE A 169 5.52 2.36 18.66
N ALA A 170 6.45 1.87 19.49
CA ALA A 170 7.49 2.71 20.08
C ALA A 170 8.66 2.95 19.10
N TRP A 171 8.79 2.10 18.07
CA TRP A 171 9.81 2.26 17.06
C TRP A 171 9.46 3.37 16.06
N PRO A 172 10.45 4.13 15.57
CA PRO A 172 10.23 5.13 14.53
C PRO A 172 9.76 4.47 13.23
N SER A 173 8.80 5.10 12.54
CA SER A 173 8.39 4.68 11.20
C SER A 173 9.44 5.07 10.16
N LEU A 174 9.38 4.48 8.96
CA LEU A 174 10.26 4.86 7.87
C LEU A 174 10.31 6.37 7.62
N PRO A 175 9.19 7.11 7.53
CA PRO A 175 9.22 8.57 7.41
C PRO A 175 9.81 9.32 8.62
N ASP A 176 9.76 8.73 9.83
CA ASP A 176 10.39 9.30 11.03
C ASP A 176 11.93 9.19 10.97
N LEU A 177 12.46 8.32 10.11
CA LEU A 177 13.89 8.15 9.87
C LEU A 177 14.33 8.86 8.58
N LEU A 178 13.62 8.61 7.48
CA LEU A 178 13.90 9.07 6.12
C LEU A 178 12.75 9.98 5.63
N PRO A 179 12.80 11.31 5.86
CA PRO A 179 11.65 12.18 5.68
C PRO A 179 11.34 12.49 4.21
N ARG A 180 12.35 12.54 3.33
CA ARG A 180 12.12 12.76 1.90
C ARG A 180 11.80 11.43 1.23
N SER A 181 10.74 11.43 0.43
CA SER A 181 10.30 10.26 -0.31
C SER A 181 9.57 10.66 -1.57
N PHE A 182 9.62 9.79 -2.58
CA PHE A 182 9.12 10.07 -3.90
C PHE A 182 8.27 8.88 -4.38
N PRO A 183 6.99 9.06 -4.69
CA PRO A 183 6.22 8.01 -5.35
C PRO A 183 6.91 7.63 -6.65
N GLY A 184 6.87 6.35 -7.02
CA GLY A 184 7.40 5.91 -8.31
C GLY A 184 6.74 6.64 -9.48
N VAL A 185 7.47 6.68 -10.61
CA VAL A 185 6.99 7.30 -11.84
C VAL A 185 5.83 6.48 -12.40
N LYS A 186 4.79 7.18 -12.90
CA LYS A 186 3.67 6.55 -13.59
C LYS A 186 3.59 7.08 -15.02
N THR A 187 3.85 6.22 -16.00
CA THR A 187 3.79 6.57 -17.41
C THR A 187 2.35 6.58 -17.94
N SER A 188 1.56 5.57 -17.54
CA SER A 188 0.27 5.16 -18.17
C SER A 188 0.38 4.82 -19.67
N ARG A 189 1.60 4.66 -20.20
CA ARG A 189 1.92 4.44 -21.63
C ARG A 189 3.24 3.70 -21.81
N ASP A 190 3.42 2.61 -21.05
CA ASP A 190 4.68 1.88 -21.03
C ASP A 190 5.11 1.41 -22.43
N ASP A 191 4.15 1.03 -23.29
CA ASP A 191 4.38 0.63 -24.69
C ASP A 191 5.06 1.72 -25.53
N VAL A 192 4.85 2.99 -25.17
CA VAL A 192 5.43 4.14 -25.86
C VAL A 192 6.79 4.49 -25.28
N VAL A 193 6.85 4.74 -23.97
CA VAL A 193 8.01 5.41 -23.36
C VAL A 193 8.96 4.48 -22.60
N VAL A 194 8.67 3.17 -22.51
CA VAL A 194 9.53 2.20 -21.81
C VAL A 194 9.95 1.08 -22.77
N ASP A 195 11.20 0.65 -22.69
CA ASP A 195 11.68 -0.53 -23.40
C ASP A 195 12.84 -1.19 -22.65
N ILE A 196 12.96 -2.51 -22.74
CA ILE A 196 14.14 -3.23 -22.22
C ILE A 196 15.39 -2.89 -23.05
N ASP A 197 15.21 -2.63 -24.35
CA ASP A 197 16.27 -2.29 -25.29
C ASP A 197 16.34 -0.78 -25.50
N ARG A 198 17.52 -0.23 -25.27
CA ARG A 198 17.76 1.22 -25.37
C ARG A 198 17.51 1.74 -26.77
N ASP A 199 18.03 1.04 -27.77
CA ASP A 199 18.08 1.54 -29.15
C ASP A 199 16.71 1.42 -29.80
N ARG A 200 15.91 0.40 -29.44
CA ARG A 200 14.48 0.36 -29.80
C ARG A 200 13.70 1.52 -29.22
N LEU A 201 13.93 1.87 -27.95
CA LEU A 201 13.28 3.04 -27.34
C LEU A 201 13.69 4.32 -28.06
N VAL A 202 14.99 4.51 -28.30
CA VAL A 202 15.53 5.68 -29.01
C VAL A 202 14.90 5.79 -30.40
N ALA A 203 14.92 4.72 -31.20
CA ALA A 203 14.34 4.71 -32.54
C ALA A 203 12.84 5.00 -32.52
N ARG A 204 12.10 4.46 -31.54
CA ARG A 204 10.66 4.74 -31.37
C ARG A 204 10.41 6.19 -31.01
N MET A 205 11.23 6.79 -30.14
CA MET A 205 11.12 8.21 -29.79
C MET A 205 11.50 9.11 -30.96
N GLU A 206 12.56 8.79 -31.71
CA GLU A 206 12.91 9.53 -32.93
C GLU A 206 11.73 9.57 -33.91
N ARG A 207 11.02 8.45 -34.11
CA ARG A 207 9.78 8.41 -34.92
C ARG A 207 8.62 9.20 -34.31
N TYR A 208 8.47 9.19 -32.98
CA TYR A 208 7.43 9.96 -32.30
C TYR A 208 7.62 11.47 -32.52
N PHE A 209 8.86 11.96 -32.44
CA PHE A 209 9.22 13.36 -32.60
C PHE A 209 9.43 13.80 -34.06
N ASP A 210 9.51 12.88 -35.02
CA ASP A 210 9.65 13.19 -36.44
C ASP A 210 8.31 13.71 -37.04
N PRO A 211 8.25 14.97 -37.54
CA PRO A 211 7.07 15.51 -38.20
C PRO A 211 6.68 14.78 -39.49
N ALA A 212 7.62 14.09 -40.14
CA ALA A 212 7.33 13.31 -41.34
C ALA A 212 6.55 12.02 -41.04
N VAL A 213 6.54 11.55 -39.78
CA VAL A 213 5.77 10.38 -39.36
C VAL A 213 4.34 10.81 -39.03
N LEU A 214 3.40 10.43 -39.89
CA LEU A 214 1.99 10.78 -39.73
C LEU A 214 1.35 10.08 -38.51
N ALA A 215 0.26 10.64 -38.00
CA ALA A 215 -0.46 10.10 -36.84
C ALA A 215 -0.84 8.62 -36.98
N ASP A 216 -1.32 8.20 -38.16
CA ASP A 216 -1.71 6.80 -38.39
C ASP A 216 -0.50 5.86 -38.49
N GLN A 217 0.64 6.36 -38.99
CA GLN A 217 1.89 5.61 -38.95
C GLN A 217 2.37 5.46 -37.50
N MET A 218 2.32 6.53 -36.71
CA MET A 218 2.71 6.49 -35.29
C MET A 218 1.81 5.54 -34.49
N ARG A 219 0.51 5.51 -34.77
CA ARG A 219 -0.44 4.57 -34.15
C ARG A 219 -0.08 3.11 -34.44
N ARG A 220 0.48 2.79 -35.61
CA ARG A 220 0.95 1.43 -35.95
C ARG A 220 2.25 1.08 -35.24
N ILE A 221 3.12 2.07 -34.99
CA ILE A 221 4.39 1.87 -34.29
C ILE A 221 4.16 1.69 -32.78
N ALA A 222 3.35 2.57 -32.18
CA ALA A 222 3.02 2.55 -30.76
C ALA A 222 1.57 3.06 -30.57
N PRO A 223 0.59 2.16 -30.44
CA PRO A 223 -0.82 2.55 -30.34
C PRO A 223 -1.09 3.55 -29.22
N GLY A 224 -0.49 3.36 -28.04
CA GLY A 224 -0.67 4.24 -26.88
C GLY A 224 -0.21 5.67 -27.10
N ALA A 225 0.66 5.91 -28.11
CA ALA A 225 1.13 7.25 -28.46
C ALA A 225 0.03 8.10 -29.11
N MET A 226 -1.00 7.46 -29.67
CA MET A 226 -2.09 8.12 -30.40
C MET A 226 -3.47 7.81 -29.81
N GLU A 227 -3.53 7.18 -28.63
CA GLU A 227 -4.76 6.91 -27.89
C GLU A 227 -5.07 8.05 -26.91
N SER A 228 -6.04 8.88 -27.26
CA SER A 228 -6.42 10.04 -26.45
C SER A 228 -7.20 9.64 -25.20
N THR A 229 -6.90 10.32 -24.09
CA THR A 229 -7.71 10.30 -22.87
C THR A 229 -8.01 11.73 -22.43
N SER A 230 -8.87 11.91 -21.42
CA SER A 230 -9.15 13.24 -20.86
C SER A 230 -7.91 13.97 -20.33
N ARG A 231 -6.86 13.23 -19.94
CA ARG A 231 -5.59 13.77 -19.44
C ARG A 231 -4.48 13.78 -20.49
N PHE A 232 -4.71 13.22 -21.66
CA PHE A 232 -3.73 13.16 -22.74
C PHE A 232 -4.42 13.30 -24.09
N PRO A 233 -4.56 14.52 -24.60
CA PRO A 233 -4.99 14.75 -25.96
C PRO A 233 -3.81 14.39 -26.90
N ALA A 234 -3.75 13.12 -27.31
CA ALA A 234 -2.55 12.51 -27.91
C ALA A 234 -1.96 13.30 -29.09
N LYS A 235 -2.81 13.76 -30.03
CA LYS A 235 -2.38 14.56 -31.18
C LYS A 235 -1.77 15.90 -30.75
N ALA A 236 -2.46 16.64 -29.88
CA ALA A 236 -2.02 17.95 -29.42
C ALA A 236 -0.72 17.85 -28.61
N VAL A 237 -0.60 16.85 -27.73
CA VAL A 237 0.63 16.59 -26.98
C VAL A 237 1.79 16.26 -27.91
N ARG A 238 1.57 15.40 -28.91
CA ARG A 238 2.60 15.07 -29.91
C ARG A 238 3.02 16.29 -30.71
N GLU A 239 2.08 17.10 -31.20
CA GLU A 239 2.36 18.31 -31.97
C GLU A 239 3.17 19.34 -31.16
N ALA A 240 2.84 19.52 -29.87
CA ALA A 240 3.60 20.38 -28.96
C ALA A 240 5.04 19.86 -28.77
N LEU A 241 5.20 18.57 -28.49
CA LEU A 241 6.50 17.93 -28.29
C LEU A 241 7.36 17.92 -29.56
N GLN A 242 6.77 17.74 -30.74
CA GLN A 242 7.49 17.81 -32.02
C GLN A 242 8.16 19.17 -32.25
N LYS A 243 7.52 20.28 -31.82
CA LYS A 243 8.13 21.63 -31.89
C LYS A 243 9.38 21.75 -31.04
N ARG A 244 9.41 21.06 -29.89
CA ARG A 244 10.54 21.01 -28.96
C ARG A 244 11.65 20.07 -29.44
N GLY A 245 11.27 19.00 -30.14
CA GLY A 245 12.19 17.99 -30.67
C GLY A 245 12.60 16.92 -29.65
N PHE A 246 13.22 15.83 -30.10
CA PHE A 246 13.61 14.73 -29.23
C PHE A 246 14.83 15.07 -28.35
N LEU A 247 14.75 14.82 -27.05
CA LEU A 247 15.88 15.00 -26.11
C LEU A 247 16.50 13.67 -25.75
N ARG A 248 17.59 13.29 -26.41
CA ARG A 248 18.32 12.05 -26.10
C ARG A 248 18.76 11.94 -24.63
N LYS A 249 19.03 13.07 -23.95
CA LYS A 249 19.38 13.11 -22.52
C LYS A 249 18.26 12.62 -21.59
N ASN A 250 17.01 12.58 -22.06
CA ASN A 250 15.86 12.10 -21.29
C ASN A 250 15.72 10.57 -21.34
N ILE A 251 16.62 9.86 -22.06
CA ILE A 251 16.69 8.39 -22.04
C ILE A 251 17.45 7.95 -20.79
N VAL A 252 16.72 7.41 -19.82
CA VAL A 252 17.21 7.14 -18.46
C VAL A 252 16.94 5.70 -18.04
N ARG A 253 17.71 5.19 -17.07
CA ARG A 253 17.45 3.87 -16.46
C ARG A 253 16.23 3.93 -15.56
N TYR A 254 15.44 2.86 -15.59
CA TYR A 254 14.13 2.78 -14.94
C TYR A 254 13.88 1.37 -14.40
N CYS A 255 13.72 1.26 -13.08
CA CYS A 255 13.35 0.02 -12.40
C CYS A 255 11.85 -0.22 -12.62
N TYR A 256 11.53 -1.04 -13.63
CA TYR A 256 10.16 -1.29 -14.05
C TYR A 256 9.42 -2.19 -13.06
N ARG A 257 10.01 -3.34 -12.75
CA ARG A 257 9.52 -4.35 -11.81
C ARG A 257 10.71 -4.90 -11.01
N PRO A 258 10.50 -5.70 -9.94
CA PRO A 258 11.60 -6.29 -9.20
C PRO A 258 12.57 -7.01 -10.14
N PHE A 259 13.85 -6.65 -10.07
CA PHE A 259 14.93 -7.17 -10.93
C PHE A 259 14.78 -6.92 -12.44
N ASP A 260 13.87 -6.03 -12.87
CA ASP A 260 13.64 -5.66 -14.27
C ASP A 260 14.04 -4.21 -14.51
N LEU A 261 15.28 -4.01 -14.96
CA LEU A 261 15.87 -2.70 -15.21
C LEU A 261 15.82 -2.36 -16.70
N ARG A 262 14.94 -1.40 -17.05
CA ARG A 262 14.62 -0.97 -18.41
C ARG A 262 15.12 0.44 -18.70
N TRP A 263 14.89 0.88 -19.93
CA TRP A 263 15.06 2.27 -20.35
C TRP A 263 13.70 2.96 -20.41
N MET A 264 13.68 4.24 -20.04
CA MET A 264 12.50 5.09 -20.13
C MET A 264 12.87 6.41 -20.81
N TYR A 265 11.97 6.94 -21.62
CA TYR A 265 12.01 8.32 -22.06
C TYR A 265 11.27 9.19 -21.04
N TRP A 266 12.03 9.85 -20.17
CA TRP A 266 11.50 10.64 -19.07
C TRP A 266 11.30 12.09 -19.48
N ASP A 267 10.07 12.43 -19.87
CA ASP A 267 9.70 13.79 -20.27
C ASP A 267 8.66 14.36 -19.29
N ILE A 268 8.99 15.50 -18.68
CA ILE A 268 8.09 16.24 -17.78
C ILE A 268 7.22 17.22 -18.55
N GLU A 269 7.60 17.52 -19.79
CA GLU A 269 6.92 18.49 -20.64
C GLU A 269 5.81 17.80 -21.41
N GLU A 270 4.64 18.44 -21.42
CA GLU A 270 3.42 17.89 -21.99
C GLU A 270 3.01 16.54 -21.34
N ALA A 271 1.75 16.16 -21.43
CA ALA A 271 1.19 15.03 -20.65
C ALA A 271 1.63 13.63 -21.14
N LEU A 272 2.84 13.49 -21.70
CA LEU A 272 3.38 12.22 -22.19
C LEU A 272 3.48 11.18 -21.06
N LEU A 273 3.94 11.61 -19.87
CA LEU A 273 3.89 10.86 -18.63
C LEU A 273 2.71 11.31 -17.75
N ASP A 274 1.93 10.36 -17.21
CA ASP A 274 0.80 10.69 -16.32
C ASP A 274 1.25 11.29 -14.97
N ARG A 275 2.34 10.76 -14.39
CA ARG A 275 2.96 11.31 -13.16
C ARG A 275 4.48 11.22 -13.26
N PRO A 276 5.15 12.24 -13.82
CA PRO A 276 6.58 12.19 -14.09
C PRO A 276 7.47 12.39 -12.86
N ARG A 277 6.96 13.07 -11.81
CA ARG A 277 7.72 13.38 -10.57
C ARG A 277 9.01 14.18 -10.87
N PRO A 278 8.90 15.42 -11.38
CA PRO A 278 10.07 16.27 -11.68
C PRO A 278 11.03 16.43 -10.49
N GLU A 279 10.51 16.42 -9.28
CA GLU A 279 11.27 16.50 -8.02
C GLU A 279 12.10 15.24 -7.71
N TYR A 280 11.75 14.09 -8.29
CA TYR A 280 12.42 12.80 -8.05
C TYR A 280 13.71 12.69 -8.89
N PHE A 281 13.66 13.05 -10.17
CA PHE A 281 14.81 12.84 -11.07
C PHE A 281 16.13 13.50 -10.64
N PRO A 282 16.18 14.74 -10.12
CA PRO A 282 17.41 15.36 -9.63
C PRO A 282 18.10 14.61 -8.47
N GLN A 283 17.35 13.73 -7.80
CA GLN A 283 17.83 12.91 -6.70
C GLN A 283 18.50 11.62 -7.18
N VAL A 284 18.31 11.24 -8.45
CA VAL A 284 18.93 10.07 -9.08
C VAL A 284 20.31 10.47 -9.61
N PHE A 285 21.34 10.18 -8.83
CA PHE A 285 22.74 10.44 -9.17
C PHE A 285 23.63 9.27 -8.74
N GLU A 286 24.82 9.20 -9.34
CA GLU A 286 25.79 8.15 -9.08
C GLU A 286 26.17 8.08 -7.59
N GLY A 287 26.21 6.88 -7.02
CA GLY A 287 26.49 6.65 -5.60
C GLY A 287 25.30 6.80 -4.67
N ASN A 288 24.13 7.26 -5.12
CA ASN A 288 22.93 7.27 -4.28
C ASN A 288 22.24 5.89 -4.29
N VAL A 289 21.60 5.54 -3.16
CA VAL A 289 20.84 4.30 -3.00
C VAL A 289 19.49 4.60 -2.37
N TRP A 290 18.50 3.79 -2.70
CA TRP A 290 17.10 4.03 -2.37
C TRP A 290 16.46 2.77 -1.83
N ILE A 291 15.70 2.92 -0.75
CA ILE A 291 14.79 1.87 -0.30
C ILE A 291 13.40 2.17 -0.87
N VAL A 292 12.79 1.17 -1.50
CA VAL A 292 11.44 1.24 -2.05
C VAL A 292 10.51 0.50 -1.12
N SER A 293 9.56 1.21 -0.55
CA SER A 293 8.58 0.66 0.38
C SER A 293 7.19 1.22 0.08
N GLN A 294 6.20 0.79 0.85
CA GLN A 294 4.83 1.24 0.74
C GLN A 294 4.29 1.58 2.12
N GLN A 295 3.47 2.63 2.19
CA GLN A 295 2.69 2.88 3.39
C GLN A 295 1.64 1.81 3.62
N LYS A 296 1.02 1.32 2.55
CA LYS A 296 -0.09 0.37 2.63
C LYS A 296 -0.06 -0.60 1.46
N PRO A 297 0.30 -1.87 1.69
CA PRO A 297 0.15 -2.90 0.67
C PRO A 297 -1.33 -3.17 0.42
N ARG A 298 -1.67 -3.58 -0.81
CA ARG A 298 -3.04 -4.05 -1.11
C ARG A 298 -3.23 -5.49 -0.63
N ARG A 299 -2.16 -6.28 -0.64
CA ARG A 299 -2.12 -7.68 -0.19
C ARG A 299 -1.31 -7.79 1.11
N GLU A 300 -0.56 -8.87 1.25
CA GLU A 300 0.45 -9.00 2.28
C GLU A 300 1.57 -7.98 2.06
N TRP A 301 2.23 -7.62 3.16
CA TRP A 301 3.39 -6.76 3.08
C TRP A 301 4.49 -7.46 2.29
N SER A 302 5.11 -6.71 1.38
CA SER A 302 6.22 -7.19 0.56
C SER A 302 7.51 -6.56 1.07
N ARG A 303 8.59 -7.34 1.09
CA ARG A 303 9.91 -6.84 1.45
C ARG A 303 10.29 -5.65 0.56
N PRO A 304 10.90 -4.59 1.13
CA PRO A 304 11.34 -3.44 0.36
C PRO A 304 12.30 -3.83 -0.76
N GLN A 305 12.35 -3.05 -1.82
CA GLN A 305 13.38 -3.17 -2.86
C GLN A 305 14.50 -2.17 -2.60
N VAL A 306 15.71 -2.44 -3.08
CA VAL A 306 16.81 -1.47 -3.08
C VAL A 306 17.15 -1.14 -4.52
N ILE A 307 17.17 0.15 -4.87
CA ILE A 307 17.39 0.61 -6.25
C ILE A 307 18.38 1.78 -6.32
N HIS A 308 18.91 2.02 -7.53
CA HIS A 308 19.83 3.12 -7.86
C HIS A 308 19.33 4.01 -9.00
N SER A 309 18.09 3.81 -9.45
CA SER A 309 17.50 4.51 -10.61
C SER A 309 16.05 4.86 -10.32
N LEU A 310 15.38 5.56 -11.24
CA LEU A 310 13.95 5.86 -11.09
C LEU A 310 13.14 4.57 -10.92
N GLY A 311 12.30 4.52 -9.89
CA GLY A 311 11.37 3.42 -9.66
C GLY A 311 10.00 3.64 -10.30
N CYS A 312 9.40 2.56 -10.81
CA CYS A 312 8.00 2.56 -11.22
C CYS A 312 7.06 2.66 -10.01
N ILE A 313 5.90 3.31 -10.15
CA ILE A 313 4.87 3.30 -9.09
C ILE A 313 4.34 1.90 -8.77
N ASP A 314 4.46 0.98 -9.73
CA ASP A 314 4.08 -0.43 -9.63
C ASP A 314 5.32 -1.35 -9.51
N LEU A 315 6.46 -0.80 -9.07
CA LEU A 315 7.67 -1.59 -8.76
C LEU A 315 7.42 -2.57 -7.61
N MET A 316 6.45 -2.27 -6.77
CA MET A 316 5.85 -3.17 -5.78
C MET A 316 4.34 -3.23 -6.05
N ASP A 317 3.58 -4.11 -5.38
CA ASP A 317 2.14 -4.38 -5.63
C ASP A 317 1.29 -3.14 -5.99
N ARG A 318 1.43 -2.03 -5.26
CA ARG A 318 0.89 -0.71 -5.64
C ARG A 318 1.55 0.43 -4.88
N SER A 319 1.62 1.62 -5.47
CA SER A 319 2.02 2.85 -4.76
C SER A 319 3.41 2.74 -4.14
N ALA A 320 4.34 2.13 -4.87
CA ALA A 320 5.74 2.10 -4.49
C ALA A 320 6.26 3.52 -4.27
N THR A 321 6.94 3.72 -3.15
CA THR A 321 7.53 4.99 -2.74
C THR A 321 9.00 4.76 -2.47
N CYS A 322 9.84 5.59 -3.08
CA CYS A 322 11.29 5.51 -3.05
C CYS A 322 11.81 6.53 -2.03
N LEU A 323 12.56 6.06 -1.03
CA LEU A 323 13.19 6.87 0.01
C LEU A 323 14.70 6.83 -0.21
N PRO A 324 15.36 7.96 -0.54
CA PRO A 324 16.79 7.96 -0.78
C PRO A 324 17.57 7.96 0.53
N LEU A 325 18.80 7.45 0.47
CA LEU A 325 19.82 7.66 1.50
C LEU A 325 20.23 9.13 1.55
N TYR A 326 20.53 9.75 0.40
CA TYR A 326 20.89 11.16 0.33
C TYR A 326 19.90 11.96 -0.50
N ALA A 327 19.67 13.19 -0.09
CA ALA A 327 18.84 14.13 -0.84
C ALA A 327 19.58 15.43 -1.12
N ARG A 328 19.32 15.96 -2.31
CA ARG A 328 19.71 17.30 -2.76
C ARG A 328 18.57 18.27 -2.52
N GLU A 329 18.87 19.49 -2.11
CA GLU A 329 17.87 20.56 -2.16
C GLU A 329 17.55 20.84 -3.64
N SER A 330 16.32 20.59 -4.06
CA SER A 330 15.87 20.95 -5.41
C SER A 330 15.44 22.42 -5.40
N PRO A 331 15.99 23.28 -6.26
CA PRO A 331 15.34 24.54 -6.54
C PRO A 331 13.98 24.26 -7.22
N THR A 332 12.96 24.94 -6.76
CA THR A 332 11.73 25.13 -7.54
C THR A 332 12.12 25.90 -8.80
N GLN A 333 12.12 25.22 -9.95
CA GLN A 333 12.34 25.75 -11.31
C GLN A 333 13.79 26.00 -11.74
N ALA A 334 14.27 25.13 -12.64
CA ALA A 334 14.84 25.47 -13.95
C ALA A 334 15.79 24.35 -14.41
N LEU A 335 15.52 23.76 -15.58
CA LEU A 335 16.49 22.94 -16.30
C LEU A 335 17.49 23.87 -16.99
N GLY A 336 18.53 24.27 -16.26
CA GLY A 336 19.61 25.09 -16.79
C GLY A 336 20.69 25.30 -15.75
N GLU A 337 21.89 24.81 -16.07
CA GLU A 337 23.16 24.98 -15.36
C GLU A 337 23.42 24.06 -14.15
N SER A 338 24.66 23.56 -14.10
CA SER A 338 25.18 22.65 -13.07
C SER A 338 25.46 23.44 -11.80
N GLU A 339 24.43 23.75 -11.02
CA GLU A 339 24.64 24.07 -9.61
C GLU A 339 24.97 22.77 -8.88
N VAL A 340 26.13 22.73 -8.22
CA VAL A 340 26.50 21.64 -7.31
C VAL A 340 25.53 21.69 -6.14
N HIS A 341 24.43 20.93 -6.24
CA HIS A 341 23.47 20.85 -5.16
C HIS A 341 24.11 20.14 -3.96
N GLU A 342 24.11 20.83 -2.82
CA GLU A 342 24.59 20.26 -1.56
C GLU A 342 23.81 18.97 -1.28
N THR A 343 24.53 17.86 -1.25
CA THR A 343 23.98 16.54 -1.01
C THR A 343 24.07 16.27 0.48
N ARG A 344 22.94 15.97 1.12
CA ARG A 344 22.86 15.71 2.56
C ARG A 344 22.18 14.38 2.84
N PRO A 345 22.52 13.68 3.93
CA PRO A 345 21.76 12.52 4.37
C PRO A 345 20.28 12.86 4.57
N ASN A 346 19.40 12.00 4.06
CA ASN A 346 17.96 12.12 4.20
C ASN A 346 17.53 11.65 5.58
N LEU A 347 17.87 12.42 6.62
CA LEU A 347 17.61 12.06 8.01
C LEU A 347 16.77 13.12 8.71
N THR A 348 15.83 12.69 9.54
CA THR A 348 15.16 13.60 10.48
C THR A 348 16.13 14.09 11.57
N PRO A 349 15.84 15.20 12.26
CA PRO A 349 16.63 15.62 13.43
C PRO A 349 16.74 14.54 14.51
N GLY A 350 15.69 13.73 14.69
CA GLY A 350 15.68 12.60 15.62
C GLY A 350 16.66 11.50 15.21
N ALA A 351 16.68 11.11 13.94
CA ALA A 351 17.63 10.14 13.41
C ALA A 351 19.09 10.65 13.49
N VAL A 352 19.31 11.94 13.22
CA VAL A 352 20.63 12.58 13.39
C VAL A 352 21.07 12.56 14.86
N ALA A 353 20.17 12.85 15.80
CA ALA A 353 20.48 12.79 17.24
C ALA A 353 20.81 11.36 17.70
N TYR A 354 20.07 10.37 17.21
CA TYR A 354 20.33 8.95 17.46
C TYR A 354 21.74 8.55 17.00
N LEU A 355 22.12 8.86 15.75
CA LEU A 355 23.45 8.56 15.23
C LEU A 355 24.56 9.28 15.99
N LYS A 356 24.33 10.54 16.42
CA LYS A 356 25.27 11.28 17.27
C LYS A 356 25.53 10.59 18.61
N ALA A 357 24.50 9.96 19.21
CA ALA A 357 24.64 9.22 20.46
C ALA A 357 25.44 7.92 20.29
N LEU A 358 25.50 7.37 19.07
CA LEU A 358 26.26 6.17 18.72
C LEU A 358 27.63 6.51 18.12
N ASP A 359 28.36 7.44 18.75
CA ASP A 359 29.70 7.86 18.30
C ASP A 359 29.71 8.40 16.85
N ARG A 360 28.67 9.19 16.51
CA ARG A 360 28.49 9.80 15.19
C ARG A 360 28.58 8.78 14.05
N ALA A 361 27.91 7.64 14.22
CA ALA A 361 27.81 6.63 13.18
C ALA A 361 27.31 7.24 11.84
N PRO A 362 27.85 6.80 10.69
CA PRO A 362 27.46 7.28 9.38
C PRO A 362 25.98 7.01 9.08
N ALA A 363 25.40 7.79 8.16
CA ALA A 363 23.98 7.66 7.80
C ALA A 363 23.68 6.34 7.09
N GLU A 364 24.69 5.83 6.39
CA GLU A 364 24.77 4.56 5.70
C GLU A 364 24.45 3.41 6.64
N ASP A 365 25.00 3.41 7.87
CA ASP A 365 24.76 2.35 8.85
C ASP A 365 23.28 2.27 9.21
N LEU A 366 22.63 3.41 9.48
CA LEU A 366 21.19 3.44 9.74
C LEU A 366 20.39 3.00 8.51
N PHE A 367 20.78 3.44 7.31
CA PHE A 367 20.09 3.06 6.09
C PHE A 367 20.17 1.54 5.83
N PHE A 368 21.35 0.94 5.97
CA PHE A 368 21.51 -0.49 5.78
C PHE A 368 20.94 -1.32 6.93
N HIS A 369 20.92 -0.80 8.15
CA HIS A 369 20.16 -1.38 9.26
C HIS A 369 18.67 -1.44 8.97
N ILE A 370 18.10 -0.34 8.44
CA ILE A 370 16.69 -0.33 7.97
C ILE A 370 16.48 -1.42 6.92
N VAL A 371 17.37 -1.54 5.94
CA VAL A 371 17.29 -2.59 4.91
C VAL A 371 17.33 -3.97 5.55
N ALA A 372 18.28 -4.24 6.45
CA ALA A 372 18.46 -5.55 7.10
C ALA A 372 17.23 -5.95 7.92
N VAL A 373 16.74 -5.08 8.80
CA VAL A 373 15.55 -5.32 9.62
C VAL A 373 14.33 -5.61 8.75
N LEU A 374 14.11 -4.83 7.69
CA LEU A 374 12.99 -5.04 6.78
C LEU A 374 13.19 -6.22 5.83
N HIS A 375 14.29 -6.95 5.93
CA HIS A 375 14.47 -8.24 5.25
C HIS A 375 14.40 -9.43 6.21
N ALA A 376 14.48 -9.20 7.53
CA ALA A 376 14.40 -10.24 8.55
C ALA A 376 13.02 -10.95 8.54
N PRO A 377 12.98 -12.28 8.35
CA PRO A 377 11.74 -13.06 8.36
C PRO A 377 10.97 -12.95 9.68
N GLU A 378 11.67 -12.94 10.80
CA GLU A 378 11.09 -12.86 12.15
C GLU A 378 10.36 -11.53 12.33
N TYR A 379 10.99 -10.41 11.95
CA TYR A 379 10.36 -9.09 11.96
C TYR A 379 9.07 -9.05 11.13
N ALA A 380 9.11 -9.62 9.92
CA ALA A 380 7.95 -9.65 9.04
C ALA A 380 6.80 -10.50 9.62
N CYS A 381 7.13 -11.64 10.22
CA CYS A 381 6.16 -12.54 10.83
C CYS A 381 5.52 -11.93 12.08
N GLU A 382 6.32 -11.44 13.01
CA GLU A 382 5.89 -10.87 14.29
C GLU A 382 5.05 -9.59 14.13
N ASN A 383 5.21 -8.88 13.00
CA ASN A 383 4.56 -7.59 12.75
C ASN A 383 3.65 -7.59 11.50
N ALA A 384 3.30 -8.76 10.97
CA ALA A 384 2.51 -8.91 9.74
C ALA A 384 1.17 -8.17 9.77
N GLY A 385 0.56 -8.04 10.96
CA GLY A 385 -0.62 -7.23 11.18
C GLY A 385 -0.34 -5.75 10.91
N ALA A 386 0.58 -5.16 11.68
CA ALA A 386 0.87 -3.74 11.60
C ALA A 386 1.47 -3.32 10.25
N LEU A 387 2.30 -4.16 9.64
CA LEU A 387 2.91 -3.93 8.32
C LEU A 387 1.89 -3.81 7.16
N ARG A 388 0.66 -4.32 7.35
CA ARG A 388 -0.43 -4.15 6.38
C ARG A 388 -1.18 -2.82 6.53
N GLN A 389 -0.98 -2.11 7.64
CA GLN A 389 -1.83 -0.98 8.05
C GLN A 389 -1.14 0.38 7.93
N ASP A 390 0.19 0.43 7.98
CA ASP A 390 0.95 1.68 7.84
C ASP A 390 2.41 1.38 7.46
N TRP A 391 3.20 2.45 7.34
CA TRP A 391 4.64 2.37 7.17
C TRP A 391 5.29 1.41 8.17
N PRO A 392 6.26 0.59 7.72
CA PRO A 392 7.05 -0.24 8.62
C PRO A 392 7.81 0.64 9.62
N ARG A 393 7.94 0.12 10.84
CA ARG A 393 8.67 0.75 11.94
C ARG A 393 9.92 -0.05 12.28
N VAL A 394 11.03 0.63 12.52
CA VAL A 394 12.35 -0.01 12.59
C VAL A 394 12.87 0.06 14.03
N PRO A 395 13.06 -1.08 14.74
CA PRO A 395 13.78 -1.10 16.01
C PRO A 395 15.17 -0.51 15.83
N LEU A 396 15.58 0.35 16.76
CA LEU A 396 16.90 0.97 16.76
C LEU A 396 17.76 0.38 17.88
N PRO A 397 18.92 -0.24 17.57
CA PRO A 397 19.82 -0.76 18.60
C PRO A 397 20.44 0.37 19.43
N ASN A 398 20.85 0.06 20.66
CA ASN A 398 21.46 1.02 21.59
C ASN A 398 23.00 1.09 21.49
N SER A 399 23.61 0.38 20.53
CA SER A 399 25.06 0.38 20.34
C SER A 399 25.40 0.43 18.85
N ARG A 400 26.52 1.08 18.53
CA ARG A 400 27.04 1.17 17.16
C ARG A 400 27.34 -0.20 16.57
N LYS A 401 27.96 -1.09 17.33
CA LYS A 401 28.26 -2.46 16.90
C LYS A 401 27.01 -3.22 16.45
N ALA A 402 25.88 -3.04 17.13
CA ALA A 402 24.63 -3.70 16.77
C ALA A 402 23.89 -3.00 15.61
N LEU A 403 24.24 -1.75 15.29
CA LEU A 403 23.76 -1.05 14.10
C LEU A 403 24.52 -1.51 12.84
N GLU A 404 25.80 -1.83 12.98
CA GLU A 404 26.70 -2.28 11.90
C GLU A 404 26.60 -3.79 11.61
N ALA A 405 26.05 -4.58 12.55
CA ALA A 405 25.91 -6.04 12.45
C ALA A 405 24.68 -6.43 11.64
#